data_AF-A0AA91KJY2-F1
#
_entry.id   AF-A0AA91KJY2-F1
#
_cell.length_a   1.000
_cell.length_b   1.000
_cell.length_c   1.000
_cell.angle_alpha   90.00
_cell.angle_beta   90.00
_cell.angle_gamma   90.00
#
_symmetry.space_group_name_H-M   'P 1'
#
loop_
_entity.id
_entity.type
_entity.pdbx_description
1 polymer ?
#
loop_
_entity_poly.entity_id
_entity_poly.type
_entity_poly.pdbx_seq_one_letter_code
_entity_poly.pdbx_strand_id
1 'polypeptide(L)'
;MADPPPPGATTIAPRLIELAKGGNVDAQAALGEHFFGDSEENLAAAYHWNGLAARGGHIGAQGRLATIYHEGLGVERNPKEAFRWWHSAALQDHYGAQMMIAAAYELGIVVEADLEEAAYWVSRSYFGAGDRPEALEFVGAYYESVIRKLSEEQRLRVAERLRHLAETTSR
;
A
#
# COMPACT_ATOMS: atom_id res chain seq x y z
N MET A 1 -28.60 -2.11 15.32
CA MET A 1 -29.22 -2.19 13.98
C MET A 1 -28.09 -1.90 13.01
N ALA A 2 -27.65 -2.88 12.22
CA ALA A 2 -26.51 -2.70 11.32
C ALA A 2 -26.98 -1.93 10.08
N ASP A 3 -26.19 -0.95 9.63
CA ASP A 3 -26.53 -0.12 8.47
C ASP A 3 -26.79 -0.99 7.21
N PRO A 4 -27.75 -0.58 6.35
CA PRO A 4 -28.01 -1.28 5.11
C PRO A 4 -26.77 -1.24 4.21
N PRO A 5 -26.50 -2.33 3.45
CA PRO A 5 -25.36 -2.34 2.53
C PRO A 5 -25.54 -1.26 1.45
N PRO A 6 -24.45 -0.63 0.98
CA PRO A 6 -24.51 0.41 -0.04
C PRO A 6 -25.07 -0.12 -1.38
N PRO A 7 -25.62 0.77 -2.23
CA PRO A 7 -26.15 0.42 -3.56
C PRO A 7 -25.08 -0.28 -4.41
N GLY A 8 -25.45 -1.37 -5.12
CA GLY A 8 -24.53 -2.18 -5.93
C GLY A 8 -24.29 -3.61 -5.42
N ALA A 9 -24.73 -3.93 -4.20
CA ALA A 9 -24.53 -5.24 -3.57
C ALA A 9 -25.33 -6.42 -4.18
N THR A 10 -26.21 -6.20 -5.14
CA THR A 10 -27.18 -7.21 -5.62
C THR A 10 -26.55 -8.38 -6.39
N THR A 11 -25.31 -8.24 -6.87
CA THR A 11 -24.53 -9.30 -7.53
C THR A 11 -23.55 -10.00 -6.58
N ILE A 12 -23.42 -9.50 -5.35
CA ILE A 12 -22.49 -10.00 -4.35
C ILE A 12 -23.14 -11.19 -3.62
N ALA A 13 -22.40 -12.29 -3.48
CA ALA A 13 -22.87 -13.46 -2.73
C ALA A 13 -23.33 -13.02 -1.31
N PRO A 14 -24.60 -13.24 -0.90
CA PRO A 14 -25.11 -12.79 0.40
C PRO A 14 -24.25 -13.25 1.58
N ARG A 15 -23.66 -14.44 1.47
CA ARG A 15 -22.71 -15.00 2.44
C ARG A 15 -21.45 -14.14 2.63
N LEU A 16 -20.94 -13.49 1.57
CA LEU A 16 -19.77 -12.60 1.67
C LEU A 16 -20.09 -11.36 2.52
N ILE A 17 -21.29 -10.80 2.34
CA ILE A 17 -21.77 -9.63 3.10
C ILE A 17 -21.93 -10.01 4.58
N GLU A 18 -22.51 -11.17 4.87
CA GLU A 18 -22.64 -11.65 6.26
C GLU A 18 -21.28 -11.86 6.93
N LEU A 19 -20.33 -12.48 6.24
CA LEU A 19 -18.97 -12.66 6.74
C LEU A 19 -18.28 -11.33 7.03
N ALA A 20 -18.37 -10.37 6.11
CA ALA A 20 -17.76 -9.06 6.26
C ALA A 20 -18.37 -8.27 7.44
N LYS A 21 -19.71 -8.33 7.60
CA LYS A 21 -20.43 -7.77 8.75
C LYS A 21 -20.05 -8.47 10.06
N GLY A 22 -19.74 -9.76 10.00
CA GLY A 22 -19.22 -10.55 11.11
C GLY A 22 -17.74 -10.27 11.47
N GLY A 23 -17.08 -9.33 10.78
CA GLY A 23 -15.70 -8.95 11.08
C GLY A 23 -14.64 -9.76 10.32
N ASN A 24 -15.03 -10.61 9.36
CA ASN A 24 -14.06 -11.34 8.55
C ASN A 24 -13.29 -10.37 7.65
N VAL A 25 -12.00 -10.22 7.92
CA VAL A 25 -11.11 -9.24 7.28
C VAL A 25 -10.95 -9.49 5.78
N ASP A 26 -10.85 -10.75 5.34
CA ASP A 26 -10.72 -11.10 3.92
C ASP A 26 -12.00 -10.80 3.15
N ALA A 27 -13.17 -11.07 3.75
CA ALA A 27 -14.47 -10.73 3.20
C ALA A 27 -14.65 -9.22 3.10
N GLN A 28 -14.22 -8.46 4.11
CA GLN A 28 -14.20 -6.99 4.06
C GLN A 28 -13.28 -6.50 2.94
N ALA A 29 -12.09 -7.08 2.78
CA ALA A 29 -11.18 -6.72 1.70
C ALA A 29 -11.77 -7.02 0.32
N ALA A 30 -12.40 -8.18 0.15
CA ALA A 30 -13.07 -8.58 -1.09
C ALA A 30 -14.24 -7.65 -1.45
N LEU A 31 -15.04 -7.24 -0.47
CA LEU A 31 -16.07 -6.21 -0.69
C LEU A 31 -15.45 -4.86 -1.06
N GLY A 32 -14.40 -4.46 -0.34
CA GLY A 32 -13.68 -3.23 -0.62
C GLY A 32 -13.11 -3.18 -2.04
N GLU A 33 -12.63 -4.31 -2.55
CA GLU A 33 -12.17 -4.46 -3.93
C GLU A 33 -13.34 -4.47 -4.93
N HIS A 34 -14.42 -5.18 -4.62
CA HIS A 34 -15.60 -5.23 -5.48
C HIS A 34 -16.20 -3.83 -5.74
N PHE A 35 -16.25 -3.00 -4.70
CA PHE A 35 -16.75 -1.63 -4.79
C PHE A 35 -15.68 -0.63 -5.26
N PHE A 36 -14.42 -1.03 -5.45
CA PHE A 36 -13.40 -0.12 -5.93
C PHE A 36 -13.62 0.14 -7.44
N GLY A 37 -14.16 1.32 -7.79
CA GLY A 37 -14.47 1.73 -9.16
C GLY A 37 -14.98 3.17 -9.26
N ASP A 38 -15.31 3.65 -10.46
CA ASP A 38 -15.41 5.10 -10.76
C ASP A 38 -16.70 5.81 -10.29
N SER A 39 -17.73 5.08 -9.83
CA SER A 39 -18.98 5.72 -9.40
C SER A 39 -18.91 6.15 -7.93
N GLU A 40 -19.37 7.36 -7.61
CA GLU A 40 -19.35 7.92 -6.25
C GLU A 40 -19.97 7.01 -5.17
N GLU A 41 -21.10 6.34 -5.47
CA GLU A 41 -21.75 5.41 -4.52
C GLU A 41 -20.85 4.22 -4.16
N ASN A 42 -20.14 3.67 -5.15
CA ASN A 42 -19.20 2.57 -4.95
C ASN A 42 -17.94 3.04 -4.20
N LEU A 43 -17.48 4.28 -4.40
CA LEU A 43 -16.30 4.80 -3.69
C LEU A 43 -16.51 4.93 -2.19
N ALA A 44 -17.69 5.36 -1.73
CA ALA A 44 -18.02 5.38 -0.31
C ALA A 44 -18.02 3.96 0.31
N ALA A 45 -18.55 2.98 -0.43
CA ALA A 45 -18.54 1.58 -0.02
C ALA A 45 -17.11 1.00 0.02
N ALA A 46 -16.29 1.31 -0.98
CA ALA A 46 -14.90 0.91 -1.05
C ALA A 46 -14.11 1.48 0.13
N TYR A 47 -14.29 2.76 0.45
CA TYR A 47 -13.67 3.40 1.61
C TYR A 47 -14.05 2.70 2.91
N HIS A 48 -15.35 2.42 3.10
CA HIS A 48 -15.83 1.76 4.30
C HIS A 48 -15.20 0.36 4.50
N TRP A 49 -15.29 -0.49 3.48
CA TRP A 49 -14.86 -1.88 3.57
C TRP A 49 -13.34 -2.03 3.59
N ASN A 50 -12.61 -1.28 2.74
CA ASN A 50 -11.14 -1.24 2.81
C ASN A 50 -10.68 -0.65 4.15
N GLY A 51 -11.41 0.34 4.70
CA GLY A 51 -11.15 0.90 6.02
C GLY A 51 -11.18 -0.15 7.14
N LEU A 52 -12.20 -1.00 7.15
CA LEU A 52 -12.32 -2.09 8.12
C LEU A 52 -11.21 -3.13 7.94
N ALA A 53 -11.01 -3.61 6.70
CA ALA A 53 -10.00 -4.61 6.40
C ALA A 53 -8.57 -4.11 6.68
N ALA A 54 -8.28 -2.84 6.37
CA ALA A 54 -6.98 -2.22 6.62
C ALA A 54 -6.67 -2.14 8.13
N ARG A 55 -7.66 -1.77 8.95
CA ARG A 55 -7.56 -1.82 10.42
C ARG A 55 -7.42 -3.24 10.95
N GLY A 56 -8.00 -4.22 10.25
CA GLY A 56 -7.80 -5.65 10.49
C GLY A 56 -6.45 -6.21 10.02
N GLY A 57 -5.57 -5.38 9.44
CA GLY A 57 -4.24 -5.77 9.01
C GLY A 57 -4.12 -6.24 7.56
N HIS A 58 -5.21 -6.27 6.78
CA HIS A 58 -5.17 -6.77 5.41
C HIS A 58 -4.30 -5.89 4.50
N ILE A 59 -3.17 -6.42 4.07
CA ILE A 59 -2.14 -5.71 3.32
C ILE A 59 -2.67 -5.01 2.05
N GLY A 60 -3.46 -5.71 1.23
CA GLY A 60 -4.03 -5.13 0.01
C GLY A 60 -5.07 -4.04 0.29
N ALA A 61 -5.74 -4.11 1.44
CA ALA A 61 -6.75 -3.11 1.81
C ALA A 61 -6.07 -1.85 2.37
N GLN A 62 -4.95 -1.99 3.07
CA GLN A 62 -4.11 -0.86 3.47
C GLN A 62 -3.58 -0.12 2.23
N GLY A 63 -3.10 -0.85 1.22
CA GLY A 63 -2.67 -0.25 -0.06
C GLY A 63 -3.81 0.50 -0.77
N ARG A 64 -5.00 -0.10 -0.86
CA ARG A 64 -6.17 0.55 -1.48
C ARG A 64 -6.67 1.75 -0.69
N LEU A 65 -6.73 1.66 0.64
CA LEU A 65 -7.12 2.78 1.50
C LEU A 65 -6.15 3.96 1.37
N ALA A 66 -4.86 3.69 1.21
CA ALA A 66 -3.89 4.72 0.91
C ALA A 66 -4.15 5.40 -0.43
N THR A 67 -4.45 4.64 -1.50
CA THR A 67 -4.85 5.21 -2.80
C THR A 67 -6.11 6.06 -2.69
N ILE A 68 -7.12 5.58 -1.95
CA ILE A 68 -8.36 6.33 -1.70
C ILE A 68 -8.06 7.71 -1.11
N TYR A 69 -7.21 7.80 -0.09
CA TYR A 69 -6.80 9.08 0.48
C TYR A 69 -5.89 9.89 -0.44
N HIS A 70 -5.02 9.25 -1.22
CA HIS A 70 -4.09 9.94 -2.11
C HIS A 70 -4.81 10.69 -3.23
N GLU A 71 -5.81 10.04 -3.82
CA GLU A 71 -6.58 10.53 -4.97
C GLU A 71 -7.86 11.26 -4.54
N GLY A 72 -8.34 11.05 -3.31
CA GLY A 72 -9.60 11.61 -2.82
C GLY A 72 -10.82 10.87 -3.35
N LEU A 73 -10.76 9.54 -3.42
CA LEU A 73 -11.82 8.70 -4.00
C LEU A 73 -12.95 8.47 -2.98
N GLY A 74 -14.02 9.26 -3.08
CA GLY A 74 -15.16 9.18 -2.15
C GLY A 74 -14.89 9.74 -0.76
N VAL A 75 -13.70 10.33 -0.55
CA VAL A 75 -13.28 11.04 0.66
C VAL A 75 -12.45 12.27 0.28
N GLU A 76 -12.26 13.21 1.19
CA GLU A 76 -11.32 14.31 0.96
C GLU A 76 -9.89 13.78 0.81
N ARG A 77 -9.17 14.30 -0.19
CA ARG A 77 -7.78 13.98 -0.44
C ARG A 77 -6.94 14.29 0.80
N ASN A 78 -6.24 13.28 1.32
CA ASN A 78 -5.38 13.40 2.49
C ASN A 78 -4.05 12.66 2.29
N PRO A 79 -3.03 13.34 1.74
CA PRO A 79 -1.72 12.75 1.49
C PRO A 79 -1.02 12.22 2.75
N LYS A 80 -1.31 12.79 3.93
CA LYS A 80 -0.77 12.33 5.21
C LYS A 80 -1.33 10.97 5.61
N GLU A 81 -2.64 10.78 5.49
CA GLU A 81 -3.26 9.48 5.74
C GLU A 81 -2.85 8.45 4.68
N ALA A 82 -2.74 8.86 3.41
CA ALA A 82 -2.22 7.99 2.36
C ALA A 82 -0.82 7.46 2.70
N PHE A 83 0.10 8.35 3.09
CA PHE A 83 1.45 7.97 3.51
C PHE A 83 1.43 6.98 4.68
N ARG A 84 0.60 7.22 5.71
CA ARG A 84 0.48 6.32 6.87
C ARG A 84 0.05 4.91 6.47
N TRP A 85 -0.97 4.80 5.62
CA TRP A 85 -1.49 3.50 5.17
C TRP A 85 -0.54 2.80 4.19
N TRP A 86 0.10 3.53 3.27
CA TRP A 86 1.17 2.96 2.45
C TRP A 86 2.33 2.48 3.31
N HIS A 87 2.75 3.23 4.32
CA HIS A 87 3.84 2.83 5.20
C HIS A 87 3.50 1.54 5.95
N SER A 88 2.27 1.43 6.46
CA SER A 88 1.78 0.19 7.08
C SER A 88 1.81 -1.00 6.11
N ALA A 89 1.36 -0.82 4.87
CA ALA A 89 1.39 -1.87 3.86
C ALA A 89 2.83 -2.23 3.42
N ALA A 90 3.70 -1.22 3.31
CA ALA A 90 5.09 -1.37 2.91
C ALA A 90 5.92 -2.17 3.92
N LEU A 91 5.62 -2.01 5.22
CA LEU A 91 6.21 -2.81 6.29
C LEU A 91 5.84 -4.31 6.19
N GLN A 92 4.70 -4.62 5.58
CA GLN A 92 4.22 -5.99 5.30
C GLN A 92 4.62 -6.49 3.90
N ASP A 93 5.57 -5.83 3.23
CA ASP A 93 6.07 -6.21 1.90
C ASP A 93 5.11 -5.97 0.72
N HIS A 94 4.19 -5.02 0.86
CA HIS A 94 3.38 -4.58 -0.26
C HIS A 94 4.22 -3.76 -1.25
N TYR A 95 4.63 -4.38 -2.35
CA TYR A 95 5.54 -3.77 -3.35
C TYR A 95 5.08 -2.37 -3.80
N GLY A 96 3.81 -2.21 -4.16
CA GLY A 96 3.29 -0.92 -4.65
C GLY A 96 3.36 0.16 -3.58
N ALA A 97 3.22 -0.22 -2.31
CA ALA A 97 3.30 0.73 -1.20
C ALA A 97 4.74 1.12 -0.90
N GLN A 98 5.68 0.17 -1.00
CA GLN A 98 7.12 0.44 -0.88
C GLN A 98 7.58 1.44 -1.95
N MET A 99 7.07 1.31 -3.19
CA MET A 99 7.34 2.29 -4.26
C MET A 99 6.79 3.68 -3.94
N MET A 100 5.57 3.77 -3.39
CA MET A 100 4.99 5.07 -3.01
C MET A 100 5.75 5.72 -1.84
N ILE A 101 6.22 4.93 -0.88
CA ILE A 101 7.06 5.43 0.22
C ILE A 101 8.42 5.90 -0.29
N ALA A 102 9.06 5.14 -1.20
CA ALA A 102 10.32 5.56 -1.81
C ALA A 102 10.17 6.91 -2.54
N ALA A 103 9.12 7.07 -3.34
CA ALA A 103 8.83 8.32 -4.04
C ALA A 103 8.55 9.48 -3.09
N ALA A 104 7.86 9.24 -1.98
CA ALA A 104 7.59 10.28 -0.98
C ALA A 104 8.88 10.81 -0.35
N TYR A 105 9.82 9.93 0.00
CA TYR A 105 11.14 10.31 0.51
C TYR A 105 12.04 10.94 -0.57
N GLU A 106 11.98 10.50 -1.81
CA GLU A 106 12.79 11.11 -2.87
C GLU A 106 12.35 12.55 -3.17
N LEU A 107 11.04 12.79 -3.20
CA LEU A 107 10.47 14.08 -3.61
C LEU A 107 10.19 15.02 -2.41
N GLY A 108 10.36 14.55 -1.17
CA GLY A 108 10.00 15.31 0.02
C GLY A 108 8.50 15.59 0.12
N ILE A 109 7.67 14.66 -0.33
CA ILE A 109 6.21 14.78 -0.28
C ILE A 109 5.73 14.22 1.03
N VAL A 110 5.06 15.06 1.85
CA VAL A 110 4.49 14.68 3.16
C VAL A 110 5.53 14.37 4.25
N VAL A 111 6.75 14.00 3.87
CA VAL A 111 7.93 13.78 4.71
C VAL A 111 9.11 14.59 4.17
N GLU A 112 10.14 14.82 4.99
CA GLU A 112 11.38 15.45 4.51
C GLU A 112 12.08 14.55 3.48
N ALA A 113 12.72 15.16 2.49
CA ALA A 113 13.40 14.41 1.46
C ALA A 113 14.62 13.68 2.03
N ASP A 114 14.71 12.37 1.77
CA ASP A 114 15.79 11.50 2.21
C ASP A 114 16.08 10.43 1.15
N LEU A 115 17.21 10.59 0.47
CA LEU A 115 17.63 9.67 -0.58
C LEU A 115 18.06 8.29 -0.05
N GLU A 116 18.52 8.19 1.20
CA GLU A 116 18.87 6.90 1.82
C GLU A 116 17.62 6.10 2.17
N GLU A 117 16.57 6.76 2.69
CA GLU A 117 15.26 6.13 2.87
C GLU A 117 14.64 5.74 1.53
N ALA A 118 14.65 6.64 0.53
CA ALA A 118 14.14 6.31 -0.80
C ALA A 118 14.85 5.08 -1.40
N ALA A 119 16.18 5.05 -1.32
CA ALA A 119 17.00 3.93 -1.76
C ALA A 119 16.67 2.63 -1.00
N TYR A 120 16.50 2.70 0.32
CA TYR A 120 16.12 1.55 1.13
C TYR A 120 14.78 0.95 0.70
N TRP A 121 13.75 1.79 0.56
CA TRP A 121 12.40 1.32 0.20
C TRP A 121 12.31 0.80 -1.24
N VAL A 122 12.97 1.44 -2.21
CA VAL A 122 12.99 0.93 -3.59
C VAL A 122 13.80 -0.37 -3.70
N SER A 123 14.89 -0.51 -2.95
CA SER A 123 15.65 -1.78 -2.88
C SER A 123 14.78 -2.90 -2.32
N ARG A 124 14.07 -2.64 -1.21
CA ARG A 124 13.16 -3.63 -0.61
C ARG A 124 12.03 -4.01 -1.58
N SER A 125 11.50 -3.05 -2.34
CA SER A 125 10.51 -3.32 -3.40
C SER A 125 11.08 -4.18 -4.53
N TYR A 126 12.30 -3.90 -4.98
CA TYR A 126 12.94 -4.64 -6.06
C TYR A 126 13.16 -6.11 -5.69
N PHE A 127 13.72 -6.36 -4.52
CA PHE A 127 13.99 -7.73 -4.06
C PHE A 127 12.72 -8.46 -3.59
N GLY A 128 11.72 -7.75 -3.07
CA GLY A 128 10.41 -8.29 -2.70
C GLY A 128 9.45 -8.51 -3.88
N ALA A 129 9.76 -7.97 -5.06
CA ALA A 129 8.92 -8.16 -6.25
C ALA A 129 8.87 -9.64 -6.71
N GLY A 130 9.90 -10.45 -6.39
CA GLY A 130 9.99 -11.84 -6.86
C GLY A 130 10.06 -11.93 -8.39
N ASP A 131 9.54 -13.01 -8.97
CA ASP A 131 9.53 -13.26 -10.43
C ASP A 131 8.43 -12.49 -11.19
N ARG A 132 8.20 -11.21 -10.87
CA ARG A 132 7.22 -10.35 -11.56
C ARG A 132 7.93 -9.46 -12.59
N PRO A 133 8.16 -9.93 -13.83
CA PRO A 133 9.03 -9.25 -14.80
C PRO A 133 8.59 -7.82 -15.14
N GLU A 134 7.28 -7.56 -15.19
CA GLU A 134 6.75 -6.22 -15.50
C GLU A 134 7.01 -5.22 -14.36
N ALA A 135 6.99 -5.69 -13.11
CA ALA A 135 7.35 -4.87 -11.96
C ALA A 135 8.88 -4.65 -11.91
N LEU A 136 9.67 -5.64 -12.30
CA LEU A 136 11.13 -5.59 -12.21
C LEU A 136 11.76 -4.55 -13.15
N GLU A 137 11.23 -4.34 -14.35
CA GLU A 137 11.78 -3.32 -15.27
C GLU A 137 11.60 -1.90 -14.72
N PHE A 138 10.37 -1.54 -14.36
CA PHE A 138 10.07 -0.20 -13.81
C PHE A 138 10.77 0.03 -12.47
N VAL A 139 10.68 -0.94 -11.54
CA VAL A 139 11.31 -0.83 -10.22
C VAL A 139 12.84 -0.83 -10.36
N GLY A 140 13.40 -1.60 -11.30
CA GLY A 140 14.83 -1.63 -11.58
C GLY A 140 15.35 -0.29 -12.11
N ALA A 141 14.68 0.29 -13.10
CA ALA A 141 15.02 1.62 -13.61
C ALA A 141 14.92 2.69 -12.50
N TYR A 142 13.89 2.59 -11.64
CA TYR A 142 13.74 3.51 -10.53
C TYR A 142 14.86 3.34 -9.49
N TYR A 143 15.15 2.11 -9.10
CA TYR A 143 16.26 1.75 -8.22
C TYR A 143 17.58 2.32 -8.74
N GLU A 144 17.92 2.08 -10.00
CA GLU A 144 19.14 2.63 -10.62
C GLU A 144 19.16 4.16 -10.60
N SER A 145 18.02 4.79 -10.85
CA SER A 145 17.89 6.25 -10.87
C SER A 145 18.09 6.89 -9.50
N VAL A 146 17.75 6.19 -8.41
CA VAL A 146 17.92 6.63 -7.02
C VAL A 146 19.34 6.33 -6.56
N ILE A 147 19.82 5.10 -6.74
CA ILE A 147 21.14 4.65 -6.27
C ILE A 147 22.28 5.46 -6.88
N ARG A 148 22.16 5.92 -8.14
CA ARG A 148 23.18 6.79 -8.77
C ARG A 148 23.31 8.17 -8.12
N LYS A 149 22.31 8.61 -7.33
CA LYS A 149 22.33 9.88 -6.60
C LYS A 149 23.05 9.77 -5.26
N LEU A 150 23.28 8.55 -4.76
CA LEU A 150 23.91 8.30 -3.47
C LEU A 150 25.43 8.22 -3.59
N SER A 151 26.14 8.69 -2.56
CA SER A 151 27.55 8.40 -2.39
C SER A 151 27.80 6.91 -2.14
N GLU A 152 29.05 6.45 -2.24
CA GLU A 152 29.40 5.08 -1.86
C GLU A 152 29.08 4.78 -0.39
N GLU A 153 29.39 5.72 0.50
CA GLU A 153 29.11 5.59 1.93
C GLU A 153 27.60 5.43 2.22
N GLN A 154 26.76 6.22 1.54
CA GLN A 154 25.31 6.12 1.64
C GLN A 154 24.79 4.77 1.14
N ARG A 155 25.31 4.30 0.00
CA ARG A 155 24.96 2.97 -0.54
C ARG A 155 25.33 1.84 0.42
N LEU A 156 26.49 1.95 1.09
CA LEU A 156 26.92 0.98 2.09
C LEU A 156 25.99 0.95 3.30
N ARG A 157 25.56 2.11 3.82
CA ARG A 157 24.59 2.20 4.92
C ARG A 157 23.25 1.56 4.57
N VAL A 158 22.73 1.86 3.38
CA VAL A 158 21.49 1.24 2.88
C VAL A 158 21.63 -0.29 2.77
N ALA A 159 22.75 -0.76 2.21
CA ALA A 159 23.02 -2.19 2.08
C ALA A 159 23.15 -2.89 3.45
N GLU A 160 23.76 -2.25 4.44
CA GLU A 160 23.86 -2.76 5.80
C GLU A 160 22.48 -2.90 6.46
N ARG A 161 21.62 -1.88 6.32
CA ARG A 161 20.25 -1.93 6.83
C ARG A 161 19.43 -3.07 6.20
N LEU A 162 19.58 -3.29 4.89
CA LEU A 162 18.92 -4.39 4.18
C LEU A 162 19.42 -5.77 4.64
N ARG A 163 20.74 -5.92 4.87
CA ARG A 163 21.31 -7.17 5.41
C ARG A 163 20.75 -7.48 6.81
N HIS A 164 20.74 -6.49 7.70
CA HIS A 164 20.17 -6.66 9.03
C HIS A 164 18.69 -7.06 8.99
N LEU A 165 17.90 -6.44 8.10
CA LEU A 165 16.51 -6.85 7.88
C LEU A 165 16.42 -8.34 7.51
N ALA A 166 17.17 -8.78 6.50
CA ALA A 166 17.15 -10.16 6.01
C ALA A 166 17.56 -11.18 7.10
N GLU A 167 18.51 -10.83 7.95
CA GLU A 167 18.94 -11.67 9.08
C GLU A 167 17.85 -11.80 10.16
N THR A 168 17.11 -10.73 10.41
CA THR A 168 16.03 -10.72 11.42
C THR A 168 14.75 -11.41 10.95
N THR A 169 14.48 -11.43 9.64
CA THR A 169 13.28 -12.08 9.08
C THR A 169 13.48 -13.55 8.74
N SER A 170 14.71 -14.06 8.77
CA SER A 170 15.05 -15.46 8.47
C SER A 170 15.07 -16.39 9.71
N ARG A 171 14.66 -15.89 10.88
CA ARG A 171 14.61 -16.63 12.16
C ARG A 171 13.17 -16.88 12.58
#